data_AF-A0A0B4BIF5-F1
#
_entry.id   AF-A0A0B4BIF5-F1
#
_cell.length_a   1.000
_cell.length_b   1.000
_cell.length_c   1.000
_cell.angle_alpha   90.00
_cell.angle_beta   90.00
_cell.angle_gamma   90.00
#
_symmetry.space_group_name_H-M   'P 1'
#
loop_
_entity.id
_entity.type
_entity.pdbx_description
1 polymer ?
#
loop_
_entity_poly.entity_id
_entity_poly.type
_entity_poly.pdbx_seq_one_letter_code
_entity_poly.pdbx_strand_id
1 'polypeptide(L)'
;MKDDVIPFEPDLADLPKSDWLTRLAQTTEKQGFFKPLGRKHFAAHIRRGDTLVVTFESVQGIRALTDSAEPLGWSMVHDNDWSSLCIASDGDTWFRDRHVIEYFDDMIDDGFFDEYDTVLFYGAGPCGYAAAAYSVAAPGARVLAIQPQATLDPRVTGWDDRFVEMRRTDFASRYGYAPDMLDACEHAYVLFDPVEALDAMHAALFTRTCVTQYRLRNMGDAIQSDLMEMNVLPDLMEMAAEGTLDGQQFAKVYRARRTYPGYLRRVLAALDRDGRTDLSYMMARNVVRRMKKMPRFQRRLAELEVQRTTAEQHDEG
;
A
#
# COMPACT_ATOMS: atom_id res chain seq x y z
N MET A 1 -20.13 34.02 -4.15
CA MET A 1 -19.97 33.31 -5.42
C MET A 1 -19.99 31.84 -5.02
N LYS A 2 -21.01 31.07 -5.39
CA LYS A 2 -21.00 29.64 -5.12
C LYS A 2 -20.00 29.07 -6.11
N ASP A 3 -18.85 28.59 -5.64
CA ASP A 3 -17.95 27.83 -6.49
C ASP A 3 -18.76 26.64 -6.99
N ASP A 4 -19.00 26.59 -8.30
CA ASP A 4 -19.58 25.43 -8.95
C ASP A 4 -18.56 24.30 -8.78
N VAL A 5 -18.69 23.53 -7.70
CA VAL A 5 -17.93 22.30 -7.50
C VAL A 5 -18.25 21.41 -8.69
N ILE A 6 -17.32 21.34 -9.65
CA ILE A 6 -17.45 20.46 -10.81
C ILE A 6 -17.55 19.04 -10.26
N PRO A 7 -18.68 18.33 -10.45
CA PRO A 7 -18.80 16.96 -9.99
C PRO A 7 -17.69 16.11 -10.59
N PHE A 8 -16.97 15.39 -9.73
CA PHE A 8 -15.92 14.48 -10.14
C PHE A 8 -16.49 13.07 -10.08
N GLU A 9 -17.07 12.61 -11.20
CA GLU A 9 -17.62 11.24 -11.32
C GLU A 9 -17.09 10.61 -12.62
N PRO A 10 -15.79 10.27 -12.67
CA PRO A 10 -15.30 9.43 -13.75
C PRO A 10 -15.94 8.03 -13.64
N ASP A 11 -16.09 7.36 -14.78
CA ASP A 11 -16.34 5.92 -14.81
C ASP A 11 -15.34 5.35 -15.80
N LEU A 12 -14.37 4.63 -15.27
CA LEU A 12 -13.30 3.99 -16.04
C LEU A 12 -13.50 2.47 -16.09
N ALA A 13 -14.55 1.94 -15.44
CA ALA A 13 -14.81 0.52 -15.33
C ALA A 13 -15.10 -0.10 -16.71
N ASP A 14 -14.73 -1.37 -16.87
CA ASP A 14 -14.99 -2.19 -18.05
C ASP A 14 -14.47 -1.66 -19.40
N LEU A 15 -13.67 -0.59 -19.40
CA LEU A 15 -13.08 -0.03 -20.62
C LEU A 15 -11.87 -0.84 -21.12
N PRO A 16 -11.70 -1.03 -22.44
CA PRO A 16 -10.44 -1.46 -23.03
C PRO A 16 -9.30 -0.52 -22.65
N LYS A 17 -8.07 -1.04 -22.52
CA LYS A 17 -6.92 -0.27 -22.01
C LYS A 17 -6.66 1.05 -22.75
N SER A 18 -6.83 1.09 -24.08
CA SER A 18 -6.66 2.32 -24.89
C SER A 18 -7.70 3.38 -24.54
N ASP A 19 -8.96 2.95 -24.41
CA ASP A 19 -10.10 3.83 -24.18
C ASP A 19 -10.10 4.31 -22.73
N TRP A 20 -9.73 3.42 -21.81
CA TRP A 20 -9.44 3.70 -20.41
C TRP A 20 -8.39 4.82 -20.28
N LEU A 21 -7.24 4.69 -20.95
CA LEU A 21 -6.17 5.70 -20.89
C LEU A 21 -6.62 7.03 -21.48
N THR A 22 -7.35 6.98 -22.60
CA THR A 22 -7.90 8.19 -23.25
C THR A 22 -8.88 8.90 -22.33
N ARG A 23 -9.79 8.16 -21.69
CA ARG A 23 -10.75 8.74 -20.75
C ARG A 23 -10.07 9.28 -19.51
N LEU A 24 -9.11 8.56 -18.94
CA LEU A 24 -8.33 9.02 -17.79
C LEU A 24 -7.64 10.36 -18.10
N ALA A 25 -6.95 10.45 -19.23
CA ALA A 25 -6.30 11.69 -19.68
C ALA A 25 -7.30 12.85 -19.82
N GLN A 26 -8.42 12.62 -20.51
CA GLN A 26 -9.48 13.61 -20.67
C GLN A 26 -10.10 14.06 -19.34
N THR A 27 -10.22 13.16 -18.36
CA THR A 27 -10.71 13.50 -17.03
C THR A 27 -9.70 14.39 -16.30
N THR A 28 -8.41 14.02 -16.30
CA THR A 28 -7.36 14.79 -15.62
C THR A 28 -7.12 16.16 -16.24
N GLU A 29 -7.13 16.26 -17.58
CA GLU A 29 -6.89 17.53 -18.28
C GLU A 29 -7.99 18.58 -18.05
N LYS A 30 -9.17 18.19 -17.57
CA LYS A 30 -10.24 19.15 -17.21
C LYS A 30 -9.92 19.94 -15.95
N GLN A 31 -9.11 19.40 -15.04
CA GLN A 31 -8.93 19.92 -13.68
C GLN A 31 -7.47 19.92 -13.23
N GLY A 32 -6.54 19.63 -14.14
CA GLY A 32 -5.12 19.52 -13.88
C GLY A 32 -4.40 19.24 -15.20
N PHE A 33 -3.55 18.23 -15.24
CA PHE A 33 -2.80 17.88 -16.44
C PHE A 33 -2.60 16.38 -16.59
N PHE A 34 -2.31 15.96 -17.82
CA PHE A 34 -1.84 14.63 -18.16
C PHE A 34 -0.52 14.73 -18.91
N LYS A 35 0.52 14.01 -18.49
CA LYS A 35 1.84 14.03 -19.13
C LYS A 35 2.35 12.61 -19.35
N PRO A 36 2.50 12.15 -20.60
CA PRO A 36 3.24 10.91 -20.90
C PRO A 36 4.70 11.02 -20.42
N LEU A 37 5.18 10.00 -19.73
CA LEU A 37 6.55 9.92 -19.20
C LEU A 37 7.28 8.75 -19.87
N GLY A 38 7.65 8.93 -21.13
CA GLY A 38 8.19 7.85 -21.95
C GLY A 38 7.11 6.87 -22.40
N ARG A 39 7.48 5.59 -22.60
CA ARG A 39 6.59 4.59 -23.23
C ARG A 39 5.72 3.81 -22.26
N LYS A 40 6.13 3.72 -20.99
CA LYS A 40 5.51 2.86 -19.99
C LYS A 40 5.00 3.64 -18.78
N HIS A 41 5.04 4.97 -18.79
CA HIS A 41 4.63 5.77 -17.65
C HIS A 41 3.85 6.99 -18.09
N PHE A 42 3.06 7.51 -17.17
CA PHE A 42 2.41 8.81 -17.29
C PHE A 42 2.20 9.42 -15.90
N ALA A 43 2.11 10.74 -15.86
CA ALA A 43 1.63 11.50 -14.72
C ALA A 43 0.22 12.01 -15.03
N ALA A 44 -0.69 11.87 -14.06
CA ALA A 44 -2.08 12.30 -14.15
C ALA A 44 -2.42 13.10 -12.89
N HIS A 45 -2.60 14.41 -13.06
CA HIS A 45 -2.84 15.35 -11.97
C HIS A 45 -4.25 15.93 -12.01
N ILE A 46 -4.84 16.07 -10.83
CA ILE A 46 -6.08 16.78 -10.57
C ILE A 46 -5.81 17.78 -9.46
N ARG A 47 -6.09 19.05 -9.72
CA ARG A 47 -5.98 20.14 -8.75
C ARG A 47 -7.32 20.37 -8.06
N ARG A 48 -7.32 20.28 -6.74
CA ARG A 48 -8.39 20.65 -5.82
C ARG A 48 -7.78 21.44 -4.66
N GLY A 49 -8.12 21.12 -3.41
CA GLY A 49 -7.60 21.80 -2.23
C GLY A 49 -6.09 21.64 -2.02
N ASP A 50 -5.63 22.15 -0.87
CA ASP A 50 -4.21 22.39 -0.57
C ASP A 50 -3.45 21.16 -0.05
N THR A 51 -4.13 20.01 0.07
CA THR A 51 -3.49 18.72 0.34
C THR A 51 -3.31 17.95 -0.96
N LEU A 52 -2.08 17.53 -1.27
CA LEU A 52 -1.74 16.71 -2.41
C LEU A 52 -1.45 15.27 -1.98
N VAL A 53 -2.17 14.31 -2.54
CA VAL A 53 -1.76 12.91 -2.52
C VAL A 53 -1.00 12.55 -3.81
N VAL A 54 0.24 12.10 -3.66
CA VAL A 54 1.07 11.57 -4.74
C VAL A 54 1.04 10.04 -4.67
N THR A 55 0.39 9.39 -5.62
CA THR A 55 0.32 7.92 -5.67
C THR A 55 1.23 7.36 -6.75
N PHE A 56 1.93 6.28 -6.41
CA PHE A 56 2.61 5.44 -7.39
C PHE A 56 1.78 4.19 -7.61
N GLU A 57 1.46 3.89 -8.87
CA GLU A 57 0.54 2.80 -9.20
C GLU A 57 0.95 2.08 -10.49
N SER A 58 0.53 0.82 -10.64
CA SER A 58 0.60 0.14 -11.93
C SER A 58 -0.75 0.22 -12.63
N VAL A 59 -0.76 0.29 -13.97
CA VAL A 59 -2.01 0.25 -14.77
C VAL A 59 -2.81 -1.02 -14.47
N GLN A 60 -2.11 -2.12 -14.20
CA GLN A 60 -2.70 -3.39 -13.78
C GLN A 60 -3.39 -3.25 -12.40
N GLY A 61 -2.71 -2.61 -11.44
CA GLY A 61 -3.24 -2.35 -10.11
C GLY A 61 -4.47 -1.45 -10.15
N ILE A 62 -4.39 -0.32 -10.84
CA ILE A 62 -5.50 0.64 -10.97
C ILE A 62 -6.77 -0.07 -11.47
N ARG A 63 -6.62 -0.88 -12.53
CA ARG A 63 -7.76 -1.54 -13.18
C ARG A 63 -8.27 -2.79 -12.44
N ALA A 64 -7.54 -3.32 -11.48
CA ALA A 64 -7.88 -4.57 -10.79
C ALA A 64 -8.24 -4.40 -9.31
N LEU A 65 -7.72 -3.36 -8.65
CA LEU A 65 -7.89 -3.14 -7.21
C LEU A 65 -9.11 -2.26 -6.88
N THR A 66 -9.64 -1.50 -7.84
CA THR A 66 -10.81 -0.65 -7.65
C THR A 66 -11.93 -1.06 -8.61
N ASP A 67 -13.17 -1.08 -8.12
CA ASP A 67 -14.33 -1.40 -8.97
C ASP A 67 -14.54 -0.33 -10.05
N SER A 68 -14.17 0.92 -9.78
CA SER A 68 -14.23 2.05 -10.71
C SER A 68 -13.07 2.08 -11.72
N ALA A 69 -12.05 1.25 -11.55
CA ALA A 69 -10.79 1.27 -12.31
C ALA A 69 -10.11 2.66 -12.33
N GLU A 70 -10.21 3.38 -11.22
CA GLU A 70 -9.64 4.72 -11.01
C GLU A 70 -8.33 4.65 -10.21
N PRO A 71 -7.39 5.60 -10.44
CA PRO A 71 -6.23 5.77 -9.57
C PRO A 71 -6.66 5.85 -8.10
N LEU A 72 -5.97 5.14 -7.22
CA LEU A 72 -6.35 5.06 -5.81
C LEU A 72 -6.42 6.45 -5.16
N GLY A 73 -5.52 7.36 -5.55
CA GLY A 73 -5.50 8.74 -5.06
C GLY A 73 -6.81 9.51 -5.32
N TRP A 74 -7.61 9.09 -6.29
CA TRP A 74 -8.89 9.73 -6.60
C TRP A 74 -9.95 9.49 -5.54
N SER A 75 -9.84 8.43 -4.73
CA SER A 75 -10.70 8.28 -3.54
C SER A 75 -10.56 9.47 -2.58
N MET A 76 -9.34 10.00 -2.40
CA MET A 76 -9.10 11.19 -1.58
C MET A 76 -9.64 12.48 -2.24
N VAL A 77 -9.68 12.53 -3.57
CA VAL A 77 -10.32 13.63 -4.30
C VAL A 77 -11.83 13.64 -4.02
N HIS A 78 -12.47 12.46 -4.08
CA HIS A 78 -13.91 12.30 -3.83
C HIS A 78 -14.29 12.61 -2.37
N ASP A 79 -13.54 12.04 -1.43
CA ASP A 79 -13.93 12.03 -0.02
C ASP A 79 -13.45 13.27 0.75
N ASN A 80 -12.36 13.90 0.32
CA ASN A 80 -11.66 14.95 1.08
C ASN A 80 -11.37 16.24 0.29
N ASP A 81 -11.75 16.33 -1.00
CA ASP A 81 -11.43 17.44 -1.91
C ASP A 81 -9.91 17.71 -2.03
N TRP A 82 -9.10 16.66 -1.89
CA TRP A 82 -7.65 16.74 -2.04
C TRP A 82 -7.23 16.81 -3.51
N SER A 83 -6.10 17.47 -3.77
CA SER A 83 -5.41 17.34 -5.04
C SER A 83 -4.77 15.94 -5.15
N SER A 84 -4.68 15.39 -6.36
CA SER A 84 -4.08 14.07 -6.61
C SER A 84 -3.09 14.12 -7.76
N LEU A 85 -1.91 13.53 -7.58
CA LEU A 85 -0.93 13.26 -8.63
C LEU A 85 -0.66 11.75 -8.68
N CYS A 86 -1.20 11.07 -9.70
CA CYS A 86 -0.91 9.67 -9.95
C CYS A 86 0.27 9.54 -10.91
N ILE A 87 1.33 8.86 -10.48
CA ILE A 87 2.43 8.40 -11.32
C ILE A 87 2.19 6.92 -11.63
N ALA A 88 1.77 6.63 -12.84
CA ALA A 88 1.40 5.29 -13.26
C ALA A 88 2.51 4.63 -14.08
N SER A 89 2.65 3.32 -13.93
CA SER A 89 3.53 2.48 -14.75
C SER A 89 2.78 1.33 -15.42
N ASP A 90 3.18 0.96 -16.63
CA ASP A 90 2.70 -0.24 -17.32
C ASP A 90 3.66 -1.41 -17.06
N GLY A 91 3.33 -2.19 -16.03
CA GLY A 91 4.14 -3.28 -15.50
C GLY A 91 5.18 -2.85 -14.46
N ASP A 92 5.97 -3.81 -13.99
CA ASP A 92 6.90 -3.63 -12.87
C ASP A 92 8.20 -2.94 -13.29
N THR A 93 8.09 -1.65 -13.55
CA THR A 93 9.21 -0.80 -14.01
C THR A 93 10.05 -0.23 -12.88
N TRP A 94 9.56 -0.36 -11.63
CA TRP A 94 10.16 0.25 -10.44
C TRP A 94 10.33 1.76 -10.52
N PHE A 95 9.63 2.41 -11.48
CA PHE A 95 9.72 3.84 -11.73
C PHE A 95 11.17 4.32 -11.94
N ARG A 96 12.03 3.47 -12.51
CA ARG A 96 13.44 3.80 -12.79
C ARG A 96 13.67 4.27 -14.24
N ASP A 97 12.61 4.55 -14.98
CA ASP A 97 12.73 5.15 -16.31
C ASP A 97 13.24 6.60 -16.18
N ARG A 98 14.16 6.99 -17.06
CA ARG A 98 14.78 8.32 -17.05
C ARG A 98 13.73 9.45 -17.12
N HIS A 99 12.64 9.26 -17.87
CA HIS A 99 11.60 10.29 -17.99
C HIS A 99 10.83 10.51 -16.69
N VAL A 100 10.77 9.52 -15.80
CA VAL A 100 10.17 9.67 -14.47
C VAL A 100 11.12 10.46 -13.56
N ILE A 101 12.41 10.14 -13.61
CA ILE A 101 13.44 10.86 -12.84
C ILE A 101 13.48 12.34 -13.26
N GLU A 102 13.57 12.61 -14.55
CA GLU A 102 13.57 13.98 -15.09
C GLU A 102 12.27 14.73 -14.75
N TYR A 103 11.13 14.04 -14.75
CA TYR A 103 9.87 14.67 -14.37
C TYR A 103 9.87 15.17 -12.92
N PHE A 104 10.40 14.39 -11.97
CA PHE A 104 10.53 14.86 -10.59
C PHE A 104 11.58 15.97 -10.44
N ASP A 105 12.63 15.95 -11.27
CA ASP A 105 13.61 17.05 -11.31
C ASP A 105 12.97 18.35 -11.80
N ASP A 106 12.22 18.29 -12.91
CA ASP A 106 11.45 19.43 -13.43
C ASP A 106 10.47 19.96 -12.36
N MET A 107 9.76 19.09 -11.65
CA MET A 107 8.81 19.49 -10.61
C MET A 107 9.47 20.21 -9.42
N ILE A 108 10.70 19.82 -9.05
CA ILE A 108 11.48 20.51 -8.04
C ILE A 108 11.87 21.90 -8.56
N ASP A 109 12.42 21.96 -9.77
CA ASP A 109 12.90 23.21 -10.38
C ASP A 109 11.75 24.22 -10.58
N ASP A 110 10.54 23.73 -10.90
CA ASP A 110 9.34 24.54 -11.08
C ASP A 110 8.63 24.90 -9.76
N GLY A 111 9.05 24.33 -8.62
CA GLY A 111 8.42 24.57 -7.31
C GLY A 111 7.00 24.00 -7.19
N PHE A 112 6.68 22.94 -7.94
CA PHE A 112 5.32 22.38 -7.99
C PHE A 112 4.77 22.00 -6.61
N PHE A 113 5.61 21.40 -5.76
CA PHE A 113 5.20 20.93 -4.44
C PHE A 113 4.98 22.08 -3.44
N ASP A 114 5.55 23.26 -3.70
CA ASP A 114 5.40 24.44 -2.83
C ASP A 114 3.99 25.06 -2.92
N GLU A 115 3.18 24.62 -3.89
CA GLU A 115 1.78 25.01 -4.02
C GLU A 115 0.84 24.31 -3.02
N TYR A 116 1.35 23.37 -2.21
CA TYR A 116 0.56 22.53 -1.31
C TYR A 116 1.04 22.65 0.14
N ASP A 117 0.07 22.79 1.06
CA ASP A 117 0.35 22.82 2.50
C ASP A 117 0.74 21.44 3.05
N THR A 118 0.25 20.38 2.41
CA THR A 118 0.53 19.00 2.80
C THR A 118 0.70 18.12 1.57
N VAL A 119 1.79 17.34 1.54
CA VAL A 119 2.04 16.36 0.48
C VAL A 119 2.19 14.97 1.11
N LEU A 120 1.34 14.03 0.69
CA LEU A 120 1.41 12.62 1.08
C LEU A 120 1.84 11.75 -0.11
N PHE A 121 2.99 11.09 0.00
CA PHE A 121 3.42 10.07 -0.94
C PHE A 121 2.89 8.70 -0.51
N TYR A 122 2.30 7.95 -1.46
CA TYR A 122 1.71 6.65 -1.20
C TYR A 122 2.08 5.60 -2.26
N GLY A 123 2.31 4.37 -1.81
CA GLY A 123 2.40 3.21 -2.70
C GLY A 123 2.59 1.89 -1.95
N ALA A 124 2.40 0.78 -2.68
CA ALA A 124 2.63 -0.58 -2.18
C ALA A 124 3.62 -1.39 -3.04
N GLY A 125 4.47 -2.21 -2.41
CA GLY A 125 5.47 -3.03 -3.10
C GLY A 125 6.46 -2.18 -3.91
N PRO A 126 6.62 -2.43 -5.23
CA PRO A 126 7.42 -1.57 -6.12
C PRO A 126 6.98 -0.10 -6.11
N CYS A 127 5.68 0.15 -5.91
CA CYS A 127 5.15 1.51 -5.78
C CYS A 127 5.45 2.10 -4.40
N GLY A 128 5.56 1.28 -3.36
CA GLY A 128 5.98 1.71 -2.03
C GLY A 128 7.46 2.10 -2.00
N TYR A 129 8.30 1.37 -2.75
CA TYR A 129 9.67 1.79 -3.05
C TYR A 129 9.68 3.19 -3.69
N ALA A 130 8.89 3.39 -4.76
CA ALA A 130 8.89 4.65 -5.48
C ALA A 130 8.35 5.82 -4.63
N ALA A 131 7.28 5.61 -3.86
CA ALA A 131 6.75 6.61 -2.93
C ALA A 131 7.83 7.11 -1.95
N ALA A 132 8.59 6.20 -1.34
CA ALA A 132 9.69 6.58 -0.46
C ALA A 132 10.87 7.23 -1.22
N ALA A 133 11.26 6.66 -2.36
CA ALA A 133 12.37 7.13 -3.18
C ALA A 133 12.20 8.54 -3.74
N TYR A 134 11.00 8.88 -4.21
CA TYR A 134 10.72 10.18 -4.83
C TYR A 134 10.23 11.23 -3.84
N SER A 135 9.91 10.86 -2.59
CA SER A 135 9.44 11.81 -1.56
C SER A 135 10.42 12.96 -1.28
N VAL A 136 11.72 12.76 -1.49
CA VAL A 136 12.75 13.81 -1.33
C VAL A 136 12.53 15.01 -2.26
N ALA A 137 11.77 14.84 -3.35
CA ALA A 137 11.40 15.92 -4.25
C ALA A 137 10.45 16.95 -3.60
N ALA A 138 9.79 16.58 -2.50
CA ALA A 138 8.96 17.45 -1.71
C ALA A 138 9.43 17.42 -0.24
N PRO A 139 10.46 18.20 0.13
CA PRO A 139 10.90 18.30 1.52
C PRO A 139 9.74 18.64 2.46
N GLY A 140 9.64 17.96 3.60
CA GLY A 140 8.51 18.07 4.52
C GLY A 140 7.30 17.20 4.16
N ALA A 141 7.33 16.44 3.06
CA ALA A 141 6.26 15.51 2.74
C ALA A 141 6.13 14.40 3.79
N ARG A 142 4.94 13.80 3.85
CA ARG A 142 4.68 12.56 4.60
C ARG A 142 4.65 11.38 3.63
N VAL A 143 5.00 10.19 4.10
CA VAL A 143 5.07 8.98 3.26
C VAL A 143 4.30 7.84 3.92
N LEU A 144 3.42 7.17 3.19
CA LEU A 144 2.79 5.91 3.58
C LEU A 144 3.18 4.80 2.59
N ALA A 145 4.10 3.93 3.00
CA ALA A 145 4.65 2.88 2.16
C ALA A 145 4.28 1.49 2.69
N ILE A 146 3.60 0.69 1.87
CA ILE A 146 3.19 -0.69 2.20
C ILE A 146 4.14 -1.67 1.53
N GLN A 147 4.74 -2.58 2.31
CA GLN A 147 5.70 -3.59 1.85
C GLN A 147 6.79 -3.02 0.91
N PRO A 148 7.40 -1.86 1.22
CA PRO A 148 8.38 -1.28 0.31
C PRO A 148 9.65 -2.12 0.28
N GLN A 149 10.24 -2.26 -0.90
CA GLN A 149 11.65 -2.62 -1.00
C GLN A 149 12.50 -1.36 -0.80
N ALA A 150 13.62 -1.50 -0.13
CA ALA A 150 14.54 -0.38 0.08
C ALA A 150 15.31 -0.03 -1.21
N THR A 151 15.68 -1.05 -1.97
CA THR A 151 16.38 -1.01 -3.25
C THR A 151 16.37 -2.41 -3.84
N LEU A 152 16.63 -2.54 -5.14
CA LEU A 152 16.96 -3.84 -5.77
C LEU A 152 18.43 -3.94 -6.18
N ASP A 153 19.28 -3.03 -5.70
CA ASP A 153 20.72 -3.10 -5.94
C ASP A 153 21.28 -4.41 -5.34
N PRO A 154 21.80 -5.34 -6.17
CA PRO A 154 22.28 -6.64 -5.69
C PRO A 154 23.46 -6.54 -4.72
N ARG A 155 24.13 -5.39 -4.63
CA ARG A 155 25.20 -5.13 -3.66
C ARG A 155 24.66 -4.94 -2.23
N VAL A 156 23.41 -4.49 -2.11
CA VAL A 156 22.73 -4.25 -0.82
C VAL A 156 21.77 -5.40 -0.50
N THR A 157 21.02 -5.85 -1.51
CA THR A 157 19.93 -6.81 -1.36
C THR A 157 20.23 -8.13 -2.08
N GLY A 158 21.47 -8.59 -2.02
CA GLY A 158 21.89 -9.88 -2.59
C GLY A 158 21.17 -11.11 -2.00
N TRP A 159 20.39 -10.91 -0.94
CA TRP A 159 19.54 -11.89 -0.28
C TRP A 159 18.10 -11.96 -0.83
N ASP A 160 17.68 -11.03 -1.69
CA ASP A 160 16.37 -11.05 -2.34
C ASP A 160 16.49 -11.59 -3.78
N ASP A 161 15.85 -12.72 -4.04
CA ASP A 161 15.87 -13.43 -5.32
C ASP A 161 14.57 -13.27 -6.13
N ARG A 162 13.62 -12.44 -5.67
CA ARG A 162 12.32 -12.26 -6.34
C ARG A 162 12.40 -11.50 -7.66
N PHE A 163 13.39 -10.61 -7.81
CA PHE A 163 13.46 -9.63 -8.91
C PHE A 163 14.78 -9.70 -9.69
N VAL A 164 15.19 -10.91 -10.07
CA VAL A 164 16.49 -11.14 -10.74
C VAL A 164 16.63 -10.42 -12.08
N GLU A 165 15.51 -10.18 -12.77
CA GLU A 165 15.41 -9.43 -14.02
C GLU A 165 15.78 -7.95 -13.86
N MET A 166 15.69 -7.40 -12.65
CA MET A 166 15.99 -6.00 -12.35
C MET A 166 17.46 -5.74 -11.98
N ARG A 167 18.32 -6.78 -11.93
CA ARG A 167 19.73 -6.65 -11.50
C ARG A 167 20.59 -5.71 -12.35
N ARG A 168 20.15 -5.36 -13.57
CA ARG A 168 20.84 -4.42 -14.47
C ARG A 168 20.26 -3.01 -14.41
N THR A 169 19.17 -2.81 -13.69
CA THR A 169 18.54 -1.50 -13.50
C THR A 169 19.29 -0.76 -12.41
N ASP A 170 19.43 0.56 -12.59
CA ASP A 170 20.16 1.41 -11.66
C ASP A 170 19.30 1.84 -10.47
N PHE A 171 19.66 1.35 -9.29
CA PHE A 171 19.10 1.72 -8.00
C PHE A 171 20.12 2.42 -7.07
N ALA A 172 21.20 2.95 -7.64
CA ALA A 172 22.27 3.62 -6.90
C ALA A 172 22.38 5.12 -7.22
N SER A 173 21.93 5.54 -8.40
CA SER A 173 21.86 6.96 -8.76
C SER A 173 20.65 7.65 -8.12
N ARG A 174 20.28 8.82 -8.66
CA ARG A 174 19.23 9.70 -8.16
C ARG A 174 17.93 8.93 -7.85
N TYR A 175 17.36 9.18 -6.67
CA TYR A 175 16.20 8.47 -6.12
C TYR A 175 16.39 6.95 -5.97
N GLY A 176 17.62 6.44 -6.00
CA GLY A 176 17.88 5.00 -6.13
C GLY A 176 17.63 4.20 -4.85
N TYR A 177 18.13 4.68 -3.71
CA TYR A 177 18.03 3.99 -2.42
C TYR A 177 16.98 4.65 -1.53
N ALA A 178 15.79 4.05 -1.45
CA ALA A 178 14.61 4.66 -0.85
C ALA A 178 14.78 5.08 0.63
N PRO A 179 15.45 4.32 1.51
CA PRO A 179 15.66 4.74 2.90
C PRO A 179 16.44 6.05 3.05
N ASP A 180 17.36 6.36 2.14
CA ASP A 180 18.12 7.61 2.17
C ASP A 180 17.30 8.79 1.65
N MET A 181 16.31 8.54 0.79
CA MET A 181 15.46 9.59 0.24
C MET A 181 14.41 10.09 1.26
N LEU A 182 14.26 9.41 2.39
CA LEU A 182 13.38 9.84 3.48
C LEU A 182 14.02 10.90 4.40
N ASP A 183 15.26 11.32 4.17
CA ASP A 183 16.00 12.20 5.10
C ASP A 183 15.35 13.59 5.27
N ALA A 184 14.62 14.04 4.24
CA ALA A 184 13.92 15.34 4.24
C ALA A 184 12.39 15.22 4.44
N CYS A 185 11.84 14.02 4.62
CA CYS A 185 10.41 13.87 4.85
C CYS A 185 10.06 14.28 6.29
N GLU A 186 8.85 14.82 6.53
CA GLU A 186 8.37 15.08 7.88
C GLU A 186 8.19 13.78 8.65
N HIS A 187 7.47 12.81 8.06
CA HIS A 187 7.26 11.51 8.67
C HIS A 187 7.00 10.41 7.63
N ALA A 188 7.52 9.22 7.85
CA ALA A 188 7.32 8.06 6.99
C ALA A 188 6.74 6.88 7.78
N TYR A 189 5.68 6.27 7.24
CA TYR A 189 4.97 5.13 7.81
C TYR A 189 5.23 3.90 6.93
N VAL A 190 5.96 2.92 7.47
CA VAL A 190 6.31 1.68 6.76
C VAL A 190 5.50 0.52 7.32
N LEU A 191 4.61 -0.06 6.51
CA LEU A 191 3.73 -1.17 6.89
C LEU A 191 4.26 -2.47 6.27
N PHE A 192 4.47 -3.50 7.09
CA PHE A 192 4.94 -4.81 6.60
C PHE A 192 4.51 -5.95 7.52
N ASP A 193 4.50 -7.18 7.01
CA ASP A 193 4.36 -8.37 7.84
C ASP A 193 5.74 -8.89 8.27
N PRO A 194 6.06 -8.93 9.58
CA PRO A 194 7.33 -9.49 10.06
C PRO A 194 7.48 -11.01 9.85
N VAL A 195 6.43 -11.73 9.42
CA VAL A 195 6.49 -13.16 9.07
C VAL A 195 6.94 -13.37 7.63
N GLU A 196 6.74 -12.38 6.75
CA GLU A 196 7.24 -12.39 5.38
C GLU A 196 8.72 -11.95 5.39
N ALA A 197 9.63 -12.92 5.37
CA ALA A 197 11.04 -12.70 5.68
C ALA A 197 11.70 -11.63 4.79
N LEU A 198 11.50 -11.69 3.47
CA LEU A 198 12.10 -10.74 2.54
C LEU A 198 11.56 -9.31 2.75
N ASP A 199 10.25 -9.17 2.99
CA ASP A 199 9.64 -7.87 3.26
C ASP A 199 10.12 -7.30 4.59
N ALA A 200 10.26 -8.14 5.62
CA ALA A 200 10.81 -7.75 6.91
C ALA A 200 12.27 -7.28 6.82
N MET A 201 13.08 -7.95 6.00
CA MET A 201 14.47 -7.57 5.74
C MET A 201 14.57 -6.22 5.02
N HIS A 202 13.70 -5.96 4.03
CA HIS A 202 13.64 -4.64 3.37
C HIS A 202 13.18 -3.55 4.35
N ALA A 203 12.10 -3.81 5.08
CA ALA A 203 11.58 -2.86 6.07
C ALA A 203 12.66 -2.50 7.11
N ALA A 204 13.48 -3.46 7.54
CA ALA A 204 14.56 -3.23 8.50
C ALA A 204 15.65 -2.24 8.02
N LEU A 205 15.74 -1.95 6.73
CA LEU A 205 16.67 -0.94 6.18
C LEU A 205 16.14 0.50 6.35
N PHE A 206 14.83 0.68 6.54
CA PHE A 206 14.22 1.98 6.82
C PHE A 206 14.42 2.36 8.30
N THR A 207 15.57 2.97 8.59
CA THR A 207 16.06 3.22 9.97
C THR A 207 16.12 4.70 10.38
N ARG A 208 15.70 5.61 9.49
CA ARG A 208 15.67 7.06 9.76
C ARG A 208 14.75 7.37 10.95
N THR A 209 15.04 8.44 11.69
CA THR A 209 14.27 8.83 12.88
C THR A 209 12.84 9.27 12.58
N CYS A 210 12.58 9.75 11.36
CA CYS A 210 11.25 10.09 10.86
C CYS A 210 10.42 8.86 10.49
N VAL A 211 10.96 7.63 10.57
CA VAL A 211 10.27 6.40 10.17
C VAL A 211 9.57 5.74 11.36
N THR A 212 8.25 5.57 11.26
CA THR A 212 7.47 4.66 12.10
C THR A 212 7.17 3.38 11.34
N GLN A 213 7.53 2.25 11.94
CA GLN A 213 7.25 0.92 11.40
C GLN A 213 6.01 0.29 12.06
N TYR A 214 5.02 -0.07 11.24
CA TYR A 214 3.85 -0.82 11.67
C TYR A 214 3.93 -2.29 11.24
N ARG A 215 3.88 -3.18 12.23
CA ARG A 215 4.01 -4.63 12.02
C ARG A 215 2.65 -5.30 11.92
N LEU A 216 2.31 -5.77 10.72
CA LEU A 216 1.06 -6.44 10.39
C LEU A 216 1.23 -7.96 10.38
N ARG A 217 1.63 -8.52 11.54
CA ARG A 217 1.91 -9.96 11.70
C ARG A 217 0.76 -10.84 11.20
N ASN A 218 1.07 -11.82 10.35
CA ASN A 218 0.14 -12.77 9.70
C ASN A 218 -0.85 -12.13 8.70
N MET A 219 -0.54 -10.94 8.18
CA MET A 219 -1.26 -10.36 7.05
C MET A 219 -0.80 -10.94 5.71
N GLY A 220 0.42 -11.46 5.62
CA GLY A 220 0.98 -12.04 4.39
C GLY A 220 1.47 -10.98 3.41
N ASP A 221 1.45 -11.34 2.12
CA ASP A 221 2.11 -10.64 1.02
C ASP A 221 1.22 -9.65 0.25
N ALA A 222 -0.10 -9.61 0.53
CA ALA A 222 -1.07 -8.76 -0.16
C ALA A 222 -1.67 -7.67 0.75
N ILE A 223 -0.82 -7.00 1.54
CA ILE A 223 -1.27 -6.08 2.61
C ILE A 223 -2.16 -4.96 2.06
N GLN A 224 -1.83 -4.38 0.90
CA GLN A 224 -2.63 -3.32 0.30
C GLN A 224 -4.07 -3.77 0.05
N SER A 225 -4.24 -4.90 -0.66
CA SER A 225 -5.56 -5.46 -0.96
C SER A 225 -6.33 -5.80 0.31
N ASP A 226 -5.67 -6.39 1.32
CA ASP A 226 -6.30 -6.69 2.60
C ASP A 226 -6.77 -5.40 3.33
N LEU A 227 -5.98 -4.32 3.31
CA LEU A 227 -6.35 -3.04 3.91
C LEU A 227 -7.51 -2.35 3.16
N MET A 228 -7.59 -2.51 1.84
CA MET A 228 -8.71 -2.04 1.03
C MET A 228 -9.99 -2.84 1.32
N GLU A 229 -9.92 -4.16 1.33
CA GLU A 229 -11.07 -5.03 1.67
C GLU A 229 -11.60 -4.79 3.09
N MET A 230 -10.73 -4.38 4.01
CA MET A 230 -11.11 -3.99 5.38
C MET A 230 -11.62 -2.55 5.48
N ASN A 231 -11.57 -1.75 4.41
CA ASN A 231 -11.84 -0.31 4.39
C ASN A 231 -11.01 0.45 5.45
N VAL A 232 -9.74 0.09 5.59
CA VAL A 232 -8.78 0.72 6.53
C VAL A 232 -7.81 1.64 5.81
N LEU A 233 -7.55 1.38 4.52
CA LEU A 233 -6.57 2.15 3.76
C LEU A 233 -6.90 3.66 3.64
N PRO A 234 -8.15 4.08 3.36
CA PRO A 234 -8.52 5.50 3.35
C PRO A 234 -8.21 6.19 4.69
N ASP A 235 -8.68 5.64 5.81
CA ASP A 235 -8.40 6.16 7.16
C ASP A 235 -6.89 6.31 7.43
N LEU A 236 -6.07 5.35 6.95
CA LEU A 236 -4.62 5.43 7.12
C LEU A 236 -3.99 6.55 6.29
N MET A 237 -4.49 6.80 5.06
CA MET A 237 -4.02 7.90 4.22
C MET A 237 -4.42 9.25 4.82
N GLU A 238 -5.66 9.39 5.30
CA GLU A 238 -6.15 10.57 6.01
C GLU A 238 -5.29 10.90 7.23
N MET A 239 -5.17 9.95 8.16
CA MET A 239 -4.36 10.15 9.38
C MET A 239 -2.89 10.39 9.07
N ALA A 240 -2.35 9.77 8.01
CA ALA A 240 -0.97 10.01 7.59
C ALA A 240 -0.78 11.43 7.06
N ALA A 241 -1.68 11.93 6.20
CA ALA A 241 -1.61 13.29 5.68
C ALA A 241 -1.82 14.32 6.79
N GLU A 242 -2.73 14.09 7.74
CA GLU A 242 -2.96 15.02 8.85
C GLU A 242 -1.85 15.00 9.92
N GLY A 243 -0.91 14.04 9.84
CA GLY A 243 0.12 13.85 10.87
C GLY A 243 -0.43 13.29 12.20
N THR A 244 -1.60 12.66 12.18
CA THR A 244 -2.27 12.11 13.37
C THR A 244 -2.10 10.59 13.51
N LEU A 245 -1.48 9.94 12.52
CA LEU A 245 -1.23 8.49 12.53
C LEU A 245 -0.15 8.11 13.55
N ASP A 246 -0.59 7.62 14.71
CA ASP A 246 0.29 7.10 15.75
C ASP A 246 0.03 5.60 16.04
N GLY A 247 0.75 5.04 17.03
CA GLY A 247 0.58 3.65 17.44
C GLY A 247 -0.82 3.31 17.95
N GLN A 248 -1.49 4.25 18.60
CA GLN A 248 -2.82 4.07 19.18
C GLN A 248 -3.90 4.12 18.10
N GLN A 249 -3.84 5.12 17.21
CA GLN A 249 -4.77 5.27 16.09
C GLN A 249 -4.66 4.11 15.12
N PHE A 250 -3.42 3.74 14.73
CA PHE A 250 -3.19 2.55 13.92
C PHE A 250 -3.81 1.30 14.58
N ALA A 251 -3.55 1.07 15.86
CA ALA A 251 -4.10 -0.09 16.57
C ALA A 251 -5.63 -0.07 16.66
N LYS A 252 -6.26 1.12 16.66
CA LYS A 252 -7.72 1.28 16.67
C LYS A 252 -8.32 0.87 15.32
N VAL A 253 -7.89 1.47 14.22
CA VAL A 253 -8.42 1.16 12.87
C VAL A 253 -8.08 -0.27 12.46
N TYR A 254 -6.86 -0.73 12.76
CA TYR A 254 -6.39 -2.05 12.40
C TYR A 254 -7.10 -3.21 13.14
N ARG A 255 -7.95 -2.92 14.14
CA ARG A 255 -8.82 -3.94 14.76
C ARG A 255 -9.86 -4.49 13.79
N ALA A 256 -10.14 -3.84 12.66
CA ALA A 256 -10.96 -4.37 11.57
C ALA A 256 -10.56 -5.80 11.18
N ARG A 257 -9.25 -6.13 11.24
CA ARG A 257 -8.74 -7.48 10.96
C ARG A 257 -9.35 -8.58 11.83
N ARG A 258 -9.87 -8.25 13.02
CA ARG A 258 -10.48 -9.22 13.94
C ARG A 258 -11.75 -9.82 13.34
N THR A 259 -12.42 -9.17 12.40
CA THR A 259 -13.57 -9.71 11.67
C THR A 259 -13.26 -10.05 10.23
N TYR A 260 -12.05 -9.75 9.75
CA TYR A 260 -11.62 -10.01 8.39
C TYR A 260 -11.28 -11.50 8.16
N PRO A 261 -12.01 -12.22 7.28
CA PRO A 261 -11.83 -13.66 7.10
C PRO A 261 -10.44 -14.07 6.59
N GLY A 262 -9.80 -13.25 5.73
CA GLY A 262 -8.46 -13.53 5.18
C GLY A 262 -7.42 -13.63 6.29
N TYR A 263 -7.31 -12.58 7.12
CA TYR A 263 -6.43 -12.55 8.28
C TYR A 263 -6.69 -13.71 9.25
N LEU A 264 -7.96 -13.97 9.61
CA LEU A 264 -8.28 -15.05 10.55
C LEU A 264 -7.82 -16.41 9.99
N ARG A 265 -8.02 -16.67 8.69
CA ARG A 265 -7.58 -17.91 8.04
C ARG A 265 -6.06 -18.07 8.09
N ARG A 266 -5.31 -16.99 7.85
CA ARG A 266 -3.84 -16.97 7.95
C ARG A 266 -3.35 -17.26 9.37
N VAL A 267 -3.94 -16.64 10.38
CA VAL A 267 -3.58 -16.89 11.78
C VAL A 267 -3.88 -18.34 12.18
N LEU A 268 -5.04 -18.90 11.82
CA LEU A 268 -5.34 -20.31 12.10
C LEU A 268 -4.33 -21.25 11.42
N ALA A 269 -3.99 -20.98 10.15
CA ALA A 269 -3.02 -21.77 9.42
C ALA A 269 -1.61 -21.70 10.06
N ALA A 270 -1.20 -20.53 10.56
CA ALA A 270 0.06 -20.38 11.29
C ALA A 270 0.06 -21.19 12.61
N LEU A 271 -1.02 -21.11 13.40
CA LEU A 271 -1.15 -21.90 14.63
C LEU A 271 -1.11 -23.41 14.37
N ASP A 272 -1.79 -23.87 13.32
CA ASP A 272 -1.79 -25.28 12.93
C ASP A 272 -0.42 -25.75 12.44
N ARG A 273 0.29 -24.92 11.65
CA ARG A 273 1.66 -25.18 11.20
C ARG A 273 2.63 -25.33 12.37
N ASP A 274 2.47 -24.49 13.40
CA ASP A 274 3.32 -24.47 14.59
C ASP A 274 2.93 -25.53 15.64
N GLY A 275 1.95 -26.39 15.34
CA GLY A 275 1.46 -27.43 16.26
C GLY A 275 0.79 -26.86 17.52
N ARG A 276 0.29 -25.62 17.48
CA ARG A 276 -0.32 -24.94 18.63
C ARG A 276 -1.80 -25.32 18.79
N THR A 277 -2.08 -26.61 18.94
CA THR A 277 -3.43 -27.21 18.91
C THR A 277 -4.41 -26.53 19.87
N ASP A 278 -4.00 -26.21 21.10
CA ASP A 278 -4.87 -25.52 22.07
C ASP A 278 -5.24 -24.09 21.63
N LEU A 279 -4.30 -23.35 21.04
CA LEU A 279 -4.55 -22.02 20.50
C LEU A 279 -5.46 -22.11 19.28
N SER A 280 -5.25 -23.09 18.39
CA SER A 280 -6.13 -23.36 17.25
C SER A 280 -7.56 -23.65 17.71
N TYR A 281 -7.74 -24.45 18.77
CA TYR A 281 -9.06 -24.74 19.35
C TYR A 281 -9.73 -23.46 19.88
N MET A 282 -9.02 -22.68 20.71
CA MET A 282 -9.56 -21.44 21.28
C MET A 282 -9.93 -20.43 20.20
N MET A 283 -9.09 -20.30 19.16
CA MET A 283 -9.35 -19.44 18.03
C MET A 283 -10.59 -19.89 17.24
N ALA A 284 -10.65 -21.18 16.86
CA ALA A 284 -11.76 -21.70 16.08
C ALA A 284 -13.08 -21.56 16.82
N ARG A 285 -13.10 -21.90 18.12
CA ARG A 285 -14.27 -21.70 18.99
C ARG A 285 -14.68 -20.23 19.09
N ASN A 286 -13.72 -19.31 19.24
CA ASN A 286 -14.01 -17.87 19.29
C ASN A 286 -14.64 -17.36 17.98
N VAL A 287 -14.09 -17.75 16.83
CA VAL A 287 -14.55 -17.32 15.51
C VAL A 287 -15.95 -17.90 15.23
N VAL A 288 -16.16 -19.20 15.42
CA VAL A 288 -17.46 -19.85 15.21
C VAL A 288 -18.55 -19.24 16.09
N ARG A 289 -18.23 -18.91 17.35
CA ARG A 289 -19.19 -18.28 18.27
C ARG A 289 -19.67 -16.90 17.80
N ARG A 290 -18.81 -16.12 17.14
CA ARG A 290 -19.13 -14.72 16.79
C ARG A 290 -19.40 -14.48 15.30
N MET A 291 -19.09 -15.45 14.42
CA MET A 291 -19.24 -15.33 12.96
C MET A 291 -20.00 -16.54 12.39
N LYS A 292 -21.19 -16.30 11.81
CA LYS A 292 -22.12 -17.37 11.38
C LYS A 292 -21.67 -18.18 10.16
N LYS A 293 -20.86 -17.61 9.26
CA LYS A 293 -20.49 -18.23 7.97
C LYS A 293 -18.99 -18.49 7.86
N MET A 294 -18.47 -19.39 8.71
CA MET A 294 -17.04 -19.73 8.74
C MET A 294 -16.78 -21.26 8.63
N PRO A 295 -17.06 -21.91 7.48
CA PRO A 295 -17.01 -23.37 7.35
C PRO A 295 -15.65 -24.00 7.69
N ARG A 296 -14.54 -23.33 7.31
CA ARG A 296 -13.19 -23.81 7.62
C ARG A 296 -12.93 -23.86 9.13
N PHE A 297 -13.44 -22.88 9.88
CA PHE A 297 -13.31 -22.84 11.34
C PHE A 297 -14.23 -23.84 12.02
N GLN A 298 -15.45 -24.03 11.50
CA GLN A 298 -16.40 -25.04 12.00
C GLN A 298 -15.82 -26.44 11.84
N ARG A 299 -15.30 -26.75 10.65
CA ARG A 299 -14.64 -28.04 10.39
C ARG A 299 -13.44 -28.25 11.30
N ARG A 300 -12.55 -27.26 11.40
CA ARG A 300 -11.34 -27.38 12.23
C ARG A 300 -11.68 -27.52 13.72
N LEU A 301 -12.71 -26.82 14.21
CA LEU A 301 -13.18 -26.97 15.59
C LEU A 301 -13.67 -28.39 15.86
N ALA A 302 -14.50 -28.96 14.98
CA ALA A 302 -15.00 -30.33 15.12
C ALA A 302 -13.87 -31.37 15.12
N GLU A 303 -12.86 -31.20 14.24
CA GLU A 303 -11.66 -32.06 14.23
C GLU A 303 -10.90 -32.01 15.56
N LEU A 304 -10.73 -30.81 16.14
CA LEU A 304 -10.03 -30.61 17.41
C LEU A 304 -10.82 -31.14 18.61
N GLU A 305 -12.15 -31.07 18.58
CA GLU A 305 -13.02 -31.65 19.62
C GLU A 305 -12.89 -33.17 19.66
N VAL A 306 -12.90 -33.84 18.50
CA VAL A 306 -12.68 -35.30 18.42
C VAL A 306 -11.31 -35.70 18.96
N GLN A 307 -10.26 -34.95 18.61
CA GLN A 307 -8.89 -35.22 19.09
C GLN A 307 -8.78 -35.12 20.61
N ARG A 308 -9.43 -34.12 21.22
CA ARG A 308 -9.42 -33.92 22.68
C ARG A 308 -10.17 -35.03 23.41
N THR A 309 -11.37 -35.40 22.96
CA THR A 309 -12.13 -36.51 23.56
C THR A 309 -11.36 -37.83 23.50
N THR A 310 -10.63 -38.07 22.39
CA THR A 310 -9.81 -39.28 22.24
C THR A 310 -8.60 -39.30 23.17
N ALA A 311 -7.98 -38.14 23.42
CA ALA A 311 -6.86 -38.01 24.35
C ALA A 311 -7.29 -38.24 25.80
N GLU A 312 -8.43 -37.67 26.21
CA GLU A 312 -9.01 -37.86 27.55
C GLU A 312 -9.31 -39.34 27.84
N GLN A 313 -9.79 -40.10 26.85
CA GLN A 313 -10.04 -41.54 26.97
C GLN A 313 -8.76 -42.39 27.06
N HIS A 314 -7.62 -41.90 26.58
CA HIS A 314 -6.33 -42.61 26.64
C HIS A 314 -5.60 -42.38 27.97
N ASP A 315 -5.81 -41.23 28.63
CA ASP A 315 -5.19 -40.91 29.91
C ASP A 315 -5.95 -41.54 31.11
N GLU A 316 -7.19 -42.01 30.92
CA GLU A 316 -8.01 -42.67 31.96
C GLU A 316 -7.89 -44.22 31.98
N GLY A 317 -7.14 -44.83 31.06
CA GLY A 317 -6.95 -46.29 30.93
C GLY A 317 -5.55 -46.77 31.30
#